data_AF-A0AAD3DRD5-F1
#
_entry.id   AF-A0AAD3DRD5-F1
#
_cell.length_a   1.000
_cell.length_b   1.000
_cell.length_c   1.000
_cell.angle_alpha   90.00
_cell.angle_beta   90.00
_cell.angle_gamma   90.00
#
_symmetry.space_group_name_H-M   'P 1'
#
loop_
_entity.id
_entity.type
_entity.pdbx_description
1 polymer ?
#
loop_
_entity_poly.entity_id
_entity_poly.type
_entity_poly.pdbx_seq_one_letter_code
_entity_poly.pdbx_strand_id
1 'polypeptide(L)'
;RDIIALASSPASTPGSGDGSGNPLFPLLKAAVRCLNAWVRLDDSGASGCGVSPAELEALSPGILSCLLHLLAPPPAAAVVRQSDAEAVAAVRTAVADLLTDLIGSSGKTCTAAAGGEAADAAAVTVVVQQLVPVGRQAAESLGAATSAGSSEATAAGAAAVTVALSGVVAAVRVAVAVAERNPGGVATGPGEAAVELASMVVAAVAASPSRREVTGEACDFFLAINSVPSAERHPALCAPLFGALLPLLAGGVAYPAGFRGWEEEVEEDEEAWAMFREQQAAELLENMYGQCRTALVAQL
;
A
#
# COMPACT_ATOMS: atom_id res chain seq x y z
N ARG A 1 7.05 -19.95 -7.44
CA ARG A 1 6.33 -20.32 -8.70
C ARG A 1 5.11 -21.19 -8.42
N ASP A 2 5.21 -22.24 -7.59
CA ASP A 2 4.08 -23.15 -7.35
C ASP A 2 2.92 -22.53 -6.56
N ILE A 3 3.16 -21.57 -5.67
CA ILE A 3 2.08 -20.88 -4.92
C ILE A 3 1.17 -20.06 -5.84
N ILE A 4 1.73 -19.35 -6.82
CA ILE A 4 0.94 -18.59 -7.81
C ILE A 4 0.18 -19.55 -8.72
N ALA A 5 0.80 -20.66 -9.12
CA ALA A 5 0.13 -21.69 -9.92
C ALA A 5 -1.03 -22.34 -9.14
N LEU A 6 -0.88 -22.58 -7.84
CA LEU A 6 -1.92 -23.11 -6.96
C LEU A 6 -3.08 -22.12 -6.76
N ALA A 7 -2.80 -20.81 -6.68
CA ALA A 7 -3.83 -19.77 -6.62
C ALA A 7 -4.55 -19.54 -7.96
N SER A 8 -3.87 -19.83 -9.08
CA SER A 8 -4.38 -19.61 -10.45
C SER A 8 -5.07 -20.84 -11.05
N SER A 9 -4.94 -22.02 -10.43
CA SER A 9 -5.52 -23.24 -10.94
C SER A 9 -7.04 -23.20 -10.79
N PRO A 10 -7.83 -23.34 -11.87
CA PRO A 10 -9.28 -23.34 -11.79
C PRO A 10 -9.70 -24.51 -10.90
N ALA A 11 -10.31 -24.20 -9.76
CA ALA A 11 -10.77 -25.18 -8.80
C ALA A 11 -11.59 -26.26 -9.53
N SER A 12 -11.05 -27.48 -9.56
CA SER A 12 -11.76 -28.65 -10.06
C SER A 12 -13.07 -28.78 -9.30
N THR A 13 -14.17 -28.75 -10.04
CA THR A 13 -15.58 -28.73 -9.60
C THR A 13 -15.82 -29.50 -8.29
N PRO A 14 -16.09 -28.80 -7.16
CA PRO A 14 -16.44 -29.47 -5.92
C PRO A 14 -17.92 -29.89 -5.98
N GLY A 15 -18.16 -31.18 -5.78
CA GLY A 15 -19.49 -31.72 -5.58
C GLY A 15 -20.13 -31.15 -4.32
N SER A 16 -21.36 -30.65 -4.48
CA SER A 16 -22.43 -30.36 -3.53
C SER A 16 -22.10 -30.25 -2.02
N GLY A 17 -22.29 -29.05 -1.47
CA GLY A 17 -23.25 -28.90 -0.36
C GLY A 17 -22.89 -27.96 0.78
N ASP A 18 -21.63 -27.93 1.23
CA ASP A 18 -21.28 -27.12 2.40
C ASP A 18 -20.75 -25.75 1.97
N GLY A 19 -21.34 -24.70 2.53
CA GLY A 19 -20.96 -23.29 2.33
C GLY A 19 -19.55 -22.93 2.84
N SER A 20 -18.62 -23.87 2.92
CA SER A 20 -17.23 -23.60 3.27
C SER A 20 -16.58 -22.78 2.15
N GLY A 21 -16.07 -21.60 2.49
CA GLY A 21 -15.28 -20.75 1.58
C GLY A 21 -14.02 -21.45 1.07
N ASN A 22 -13.28 -20.78 0.18
CA ASN A 22 -12.06 -21.37 -0.40
C ASN A 22 -11.00 -21.66 0.70
N PRO A 23 -10.64 -22.93 0.96
CA PRO A 23 -9.71 -23.29 2.05
C PRO A 23 -8.28 -22.82 1.79
N LEU A 24 -7.97 -22.37 0.57
CA LEU A 24 -6.65 -21.87 0.20
C LEU A 24 -6.30 -20.54 0.90
N PHE A 25 -7.27 -19.65 1.11
CA PHE A 25 -6.98 -18.33 1.71
C PHE A 25 -6.54 -18.43 3.19
N PRO A 26 -7.20 -19.21 4.07
CA PRO A 26 -6.72 -19.42 5.42
C PRO A 26 -5.31 -20.03 5.47
N LEU A 27 -5.03 -21.00 4.60
CA LEU A 27 -3.70 -21.64 4.52
C LEU A 27 -2.63 -20.64 4.07
N LEU A 28 -2.92 -19.85 3.04
CA LEU A 28 -2.00 -18.82 2.53
C LEU A 28 -1.74 -17.75 3.59
N LYS A 29 -2.78 -17.26 4.27
CA LYS A 29 -2.65 -16.32 5.40
C LYS A 29 -1.76 -16.90 6.50
N ALA A 30 -1.96 -18.17 6.86
CA ALA A 30 -1.12 -18.84 7.86
C ALA A 30 0.33 -18.95 7.40
N ALA A 31 0.57 -19.32 6.13
CA ALA A 31 1.91 -19.40 5.57
C ALA A 31 2.63 -18.05 5.57
N VAL A 32 1.96 -16.96 5.18
CA VAL A 32 2.52 -15.60 5.22
C VAL A 32 2.83 -15.18 6.66
N ARG A 33 1.96 -15.50 7.62
CA ARG A 33 2.22 -15.22 9.05
C ARG A 33 3.39 -16.02 9.60
N CYS A 34 3.53 -17.29 9.21
CA CYS A 34 4.69 -18.10 9.59
C CYS A 34 5.98 -17.53 8.99
N LEU A 35 5.94 -17.06 7.73
CA LEU A 35 7.07 -16.38 7.11
C LEU A 35 7.42 -15.08 7.85
N ASN A 36 6.42 -14.25 8.20
CA ASN A 36 6.66 -13.03 8.98
C ASN A 36 7.27 -13.34 10.35
N ALA A 37 6.72 -14.31 11.07
CA ALA A 37 7.27 -14.75 12.34
C ALA A 37 8.73 -15.20 12.19
N TRP A 38 9.06 -15.95 11.12
CA TRP A 38 10.42 -16.40 10.83
C TRP A 38 11.37 -15.25 10.48
N VAL A 39 10.95 -14.29 9.65
CA VAL A 39 11.75 -13.09 9.31
C VAL A 39 12.06 -12.25 10.55
N ARG A 40 11.16 -12.25 11.54
CA ARG A 40 11.33 -11.56 12.84
C ARG A 40 12.11 -12.38 13.88
N LEU A 41 12.48 -13.64 13.61
CA LEU A 41 13.37 -14.38 14.50
C LEU A 41 14.77 -13.77 14.39
N ASP A 42 15.14 -12.94 15.37
CA ASP A 42 16.49 -12.45 15.53
C ASP A 42 17.14 -13.08 16.77
N ASP A 43 18.38 -13.54 16.62
CA ASP A 43 19.15 -14.18 17.70
C ASP A 43 19.44 -13.21 18.85
N SER A 44 19.33 -11.89 18.60
CA SER A 44 19.58 -10.85 19.60
C SER A 44 18.39 -10.59 20.53
N GLY A 45 17.20 -11.09 20.20
CA GLY A 45 15.95 -10.77 20.91
C GLY A 45 15.48 -9.32 20.73
N ALA A 46 16.10 -8.54 19.84
CA ALA A 46 15.62 -7.22 19.48
C ALA A 46 14.30 -7.30 18.69
N SER A 47 13.41 -6.33 18.91
CA SER A 47 12.17 -6.18 18.15
C SER A 47 12.47 -5.62 16.75
N GLY A 48 12.89 -6.46 15.83
CA GLY A 48 13.17 -6.09 14.44
C GLY A 48 13.21 -7.31 13.52
N CYS A 49 13.28 -7.08 12.20
CA CYS A 49 13.48 -8.17 11.25
C CYS A 49 14.92 -8.68 11.35
N GLY A 50 15.09 -9.97 11.61
CA GLY A 50 16.40 -10.63 11.63
C GLY A 50 17.03 -10.79 10.24
N VAL A 51 16.21 -10.63 9.18
CA VAL A 51 16.56 -10.82 7.78
C VAL A 51 16.28 -9.54 6.98
N SER A 52 17.25 -9.09 6.19
CA SER A 52 17.10 -7.97 5.24
C SER A 52 16.42 -8.39 3.93
N PRO A 53 15.87 -7.45 3.12
CA PRO A 53 15.31 -7.76 1.81
C PRO A 53 16.27 -8.54 0.90
N ALA A 54 17.54 -8.13 0.84
CA ALA A 54 18.53 -8.82 0.01
C ALA A 54 18.87 -10.23 0.51
N GLU A 55 18.96 -10.43 1.83
CA GLU A 55 19.18 -11.76 2.41
C GLU A 55 17.99 -12.68 2.14
N LEU A 56 16.76 -12.17 2.27
CA LEU A 56 15.56 -12.95 1.98
C LEU A 56 15.53 -13.41 0.50
N GLU A 57 15.87 -12.50 -0.41
CA GLU A 57 15.94 -12.79 -1.85
C GLU A 57 17.09 -13.75 -2.19
N ALA A 58 18.23 -13.68 -1.48
CA ALA A 58 19.32 -14.63 -1.63
C ALA A 58 18.95 -16.04 -1.13
N LEU A 59 18.20 -16.13 -0.02
CA LEU A 59 17.73 -17.40 0.55
C LEU A 59 16.62 -18.04 -0.28
N SER A 60 15.74 -17.23 -0.86
CA SER A 60 14.60 -17.69 -1.67
C SER A 60 14.37 -16.75 -2.86
N PRO A 61 15.08 -16.98 -3.98
CA PRO A 61 14.97 -16.11 -5.16
C PRO A 61 13.54 -16.03 -5.70
N GLY A 62 13.06 -14.80 -5.88
CA GLY A 62 11.74 -14.44 -6.36
C GLY A 62 10.66 -14.38 -5.29
N ILE A 63 10.99 -14.55 -4.01
CA ILE A 63 10.00 -14.50 -2.92
C ILE A 63 9.38 -13.12 -2.77
N LEU A 64 10.18 -12.04 -2.88
CA LEU A 64 9.67 -10.66 -2.82
C LEU A 64 8.67 -10.41 -3.95
N SER A 65 9.03 -10.86 -5.14
CA SER A 65 8.14 -10.76 -6.29
C SER A 65 6.85 -11.55 -6.08
N CYS A 66 6.94 -12.79 -5.58
CA CYS A 66 5.75 -13.59 -5.29
C CYS A 66 4.83 -12.91 -4.28
N LEU A 67 5.38 -12.30 -3.23
CA LEU A 67 4.61 -11.55 -2.22
C LEU A 67 3.89 -10.35 -2.83
N LEU A 68 4.57 -9.55 -3.66
CA LEU A 68 3.96 -8.41 -4.34
C LEU A 68 2.83 -8.82 -5.28
N HIS A 69 2.95 -9.95 -5.97
CA HIS A 69 1.87 -10.48 -6.81
C HIS A 69 0.63 -10.89 -6.00
N LEU A 70 0.76 -11.22 -4.70
CA LEU A 70 -0.40 -11.49 -3.85
C LEU A 70 -1.20 -10.22 -3.50
N LEU A 71 -0.60 -9.04 -3.67
CA LEU A 71 -1.30 -7.76 -3.49
C LEU A 71 -2.15 -7.39 -4.72
N ALA A 72 -1.85 -7.95 -5.89
CA ALA A 72 -2.58 -7.67 -7.11
C ALA A 72 -4.07 -8.06 -7.01
N PRO A 73 -4.98 -7.34 -7.68
CA PRO A 73 -6.38 -7.72 -7.76
C PRO A 73 -6.51 -9.12 -8.38
N PRO A 74 -7.28 -10.04 -7.77
CA PRO A 74 -7.59 -11.31 -8.43
C PRO A 74 -8.38 -11.03 -9.71
N PRO A 75 -8.38 -11.95 -10.69
CA PRO A 75 -9.25 -11.83 -11.84
C PRO A 75 -10.71 -11.71 -11.38
N ALA A 76 -11.50 -10.85 -12.03
CA ALA A 76 -12.87 -10.51 -11.61
C ALA A 76 -13.79 -11.75 -11.38
N ALA A 77 -13.50 -12.88 -12.04
CA ALA A 77 -14.25 -14.12 -11.89
C ALA A 77 -13.95 -14.91 -10.59
N ALA A 78 -12.88 -14.59 -9.86
CA ALA A 78 -12.40 -15.40 -8.74
C ALA A 78 -13.07 -15.09 -7.39
N VAL A 79 -13.74 -13.95 -7.24
CA VAL A 79 -14.37 -13.54 -5.98
C VAL A 79 -15.86 -13.33 -6.20
N VAL A 80 -16.66 -14.31 -5.78
CA VAL A 80 -18.12 -14.29 -5.94
C VAL A 80 -18.83 -14.05 -4.60
N ARG A 81 -18.17 -14.34 -3.47
CA ARG A 81 -18.76 -14.30 -2.13
C ARG A 81 -18.07 -13.28 -1.23
N GLN A 82 -18.85 -12.64 -0.36
CA GLN A 82 -18.34 -11.71 0.65
C GLN A 82 -17.30 -12.34 1.58
N SER A 83 -17.51 -13.59 2.00
CA SER A 83 -16.55 -14.32 2.84
C SER A 83 -15.19 -14.52 2.16
N ASP A 84 -15.18 -14.72 0.84
CA ASP A 84 -13.94 -14.86 0.08
C ASP A 84 -13.24 -13.50 -0.06
N ALA A 85 -14.00 -12.40 -0.21
CA ALA A 85 -13.45 -11.05 -0.23
C ALA A 85 -12.75 -10.69 1.09
N GLU A 86 -13.36 -10.99 2.23
CA GLU A 86 -12.76 -10.80 3.56
C GLU A 86 -11.50 -11.64 3.74
N ALA A 87 -11.51 -12.89 3.25
CA ALA A 87 -10.35 -13.77 3.31
C ALA A 87 -9.19 -13.25 2.45
N VAL A 88 -9.47 -12.77 1.23
CA VAL A 88 -8.49 -12.11 0.35
C VAL A 88 -7.91 -10.86 1.01
N ALA A 89 -8.77 -10.00 1.55
CA ALA A 89 -8.35 -8.79 2.26
C ALA A 89 -7.40 -9.15 3.42
N ALA A 90 -7.74 -10.16 4.22
CA ALA A 90 -6.90 -10.62 5.33
C ALA A 90 -5.55 -11.21 4.89
N VAL A 91 -5.47 -11.86 3.73
CA VAL A 91 -4.19 -12.31 3.15
C VAL A 91 -3.35 -11.09 2.78
N ARG A 92 -3.94 -10.09 2.11
CA ARG A 92 -3.20 -8.89 1.70
C ARG A 92 -2.70 -8.07 2.86
N THR A 93 -3.49 -7.93 3.92
CA THR A 93 -3.03 -7.30 5.16
C THR A 93 -1.80 -8.03 5.70
N ALA A 94 -1.82 -9.36 5.78
CA ALA A 94 -0.67 -10.13 6.26
C ALA A 94 0.57 -9.99 5.36
N VAL A 95 0.37 -9.90 4.04
CA VAL A 95 1.47 -9.68 3.08
C VAL A 95 2.03 -8.26 3.20
N ALA A 96 1.17 -7.25 3.34
CA ALA A 96 1.59 -5.87 3.56
C ALA A 96 2.37 -5.76 4.87
N ASP A 97 1.90 -6.37 5.97
CA ASP A 97 2.60 -6.37 7.25
C ASP A 97 4.00 -6.96 7.12
N LEU A 98 4.13 -8.12 6.46
CA LEU A 98 5.43 -8.75 6.18
C LEU A 98 6.35 -7.85 5.34
N LEU A 99 5.83 -7.23 4.28
CA LEU A 99 6.63 -6.36 3.41
C LEU A 99 7.03 -5.06 4.10
N THR A 100 6.13 -4.47 4.90
CA THR A 100 6.41 -3.29 5.72
C THR A 100 7.44 -3.59 6.81
N ASP A 101 7.37 -4.76 7.45
CA ASP A 101 8.39 -5.18 8.42
C ASP A 101 9.76 -5.34 7.74
N LEU A 102 9.79 -5.95 6.56
CA LEU A 102 11.03 -6.27 5.85
C LEU A 102 11.68 -5.03 5.22
N ILE A 103 10.88 -4.12 4.66
CA ILE A 103 11.32 -2.99 3.83
C ILE A 103 11.14 -1.65 4.55
N GLY A 104 10.49 -1.63 5.72
CA GLY A 104 10.33 -0.42 6.52
C GLY A 104 11.60 -0.01 7.24
N SER A 105 11.45 1.05 8.04
CA SER A 105 12.51 1.61 8.90
C SER A 105 13.00 0.63 9.98
N SER A 106 12.18 -0.36 10.36
CA SER A 106 12.52 -1.44 11.30
C SER A 106 13.27 -2.61 10.66
N GLY A 107 13.36 -2.65 9.33
CA GLY A 107 14.04 -3.72 8.60
C GLY A 107 15.56 -3.65 8.76
N LYS A 108 16.20 -4.77 9.07
CA LYS A 108 17.66 -4.86 9.15
C LYS A 108 18.32 -4.54 7.80
N THR A 109 19.51 -3.94 7.86
CA THR A 109 20.37 -3.77 6.69
C THR A 109 21.23 -5.00 6.50
N CYS A 110 21.32 -5.50 5.28
CA CYS A 110 22.11 -6.66 4.88
C CYS A 110 23.55 -6.56 5.40
N THR A 111 24.11 -7.67 5.86
CA THR A 111 25.52 -7.68 6.27
C THR A 111 26.47 -7.42 5.10
N ALA A 112 27.63 -6.83 5.37
CA ALA A 112 28.63 -6.52 4.31
C ALA A 112 29.04 -7.76 3.49
N ALA A 113 29.01 -8.95 4.08
CA ALA A 113 29.34 -10.21 3.42
C ALA A 113 28.31 -10.62 2.32
N ALA A 114 27.08 -10.13 2.41
CA ALA A 114 26.01 -10.40 1.46
C ALA A 114 25.75 -9.20 0.50
N GLY A 115 26.72 -8.28 0.39
CA GLY A 115 26.64 -7.10 -0.50
C GLY A 115 26.21 -5.81 0.20
N GLY A 116 25.87 -5.88 1.50
CA GLY A 116 25.62 -4.72 2.34
C GLY A 116 24.44 -3.87 1.89
N GLU A 117 24.50 -2.58 2.21
CA GLU A 117 23.46 -1.59 1.92
C GLU A 117 23.12 -1.48 0.42
N ALA A 118 24.11 -1.68 -0.47
CA ALA A 118 23.90 -1.64 -1.91
C ALA A 118 23.00 -2.79 -2.41
N ALA A 119 23.12 -3.99 -1.84
CA ALA A 119 22.26 -5.12 -2.18
C ALA A 119 20.82 -4.88 -1.72
N ASP A 120 20.63 -4.30 -0.53
CA ASP A 120 19.31 -3.92 -0.03
C ASP A 120 18.69 -2.81 -0.88
N ALA A 121 19.45 -1.78 -1.23
CA ALA A 121 18.97 -0.71 -2.10
C ALA A 121 18.50 -1.27 -3.46
N ALA A 122 19.21 -2.25 -4.02
CA ALA A 122 18.81 -2.94 -5.25
C ALA A 122 17.52 -3.76 -5.04
N ALA A 123 17.40 -4.51 -3.94
CA ALA A 123 16.19 -5.27 -3.62
C ALA A 123 14.96 -4.36 -3.45
N VAL A 124 15.11 -3.24 -2.73
CA VAL A 124 14.06 -2.21 -2.57
C VAL A 124 13.69 -1.61 -3.92
N THR A 125 14.66 -1.35 -4.80
CA THR A 125 14.40 -0.85 -6.16
C THR A 125 13.54 -1.84 -6.95
N VAL A 126 13.82 -3.13 -6.87
CA VAL A 126 12.98 -4.17 -7.49
C VAL A 126 11.57 -4.17 -6.92
N VAL A 127 11.42 -3.99 -5.60
CA VAL A 127 10.10 -3.87 -4.98
C VAL A 127 9.34 -2.67 -5.56
N VAL A 128 9.96 -1.49 -5.65
CA VAL A 128 9.32 -0.30 -6.22
C VAL A 128 8.85 -0.55 -7.66
N GLN A 129 9.71 -1.11 -8.51
CA GLN A 129 9.39 -1.40 -9.92
C GLN A 129 8.20 -2.34 -10.07
N GLN A 130 8.03 -3.30 -9.14
CA GLN A 130 6.92 -4.26 -9.16
C GLN A 130 5.67 -3.75 -8.45
N LEU A 131 5.83 -2.91 -7.43
CA LEU A 131 4.73 -2.34 -6.66
C LEU A 131 3.92 -1.33 -7.49
N VAL A 132 4.58 -0.51 -8.31
CA VAL A 132 3.92 0.49 -9.16
C VAL A 132 2.79 -0.10 -10.03
N PRO A 133 3.02 -1.13 -10.88
CA PRO A 133 1.96 -1.69 -11.70
C PRO A 133 0.87 -2.37 -10.85
N VAL A 134 1.23 -3.03 -9.75
CA VAL A 134 0.28 -3.68 -8.84
C VAL A 134 -0.65 -2.65 -8.18
N GLY A 135 -0.10 -1.54 -7.69
CA GLY A 135 -0.86 -0.46 -7.06
C GLY A 135 -1.77 0.26 -8.06
N ARG A 136 -1.29 0.54 -9.28
CA ARG A 136 -2.12 1.10 -10.36
C ARG A 136 -3.31 0.19 -10.69
N GLN A 137 -3.04 -1.10 -10.87
CA GLN A 137 -4.10 -2.08 -11.16
C GLN A 137 -5.13 -2.17 -10.03
N ALA A 138 -4.69 -2.09 -8.77
CA ALA A 138 -5.58 -2.07 -7.62
C ALA A 138 -6.46 -0.79 -7.59
N ALA A 139 -5.88 0.38 -7.85
CA ALA A 139 -6.59 1.65 -7.91
C ALA A 139 -7.62 1.68 -9.06
N GLU A 140 -7.25 1.20 -10.25
CA GLU A 140 -8.16 1.04 -11.39
C GLU A 140 -9.32 0.10 -11.07
N SER A 141 -9.02 -1.03 -10.42
CA SER A 141 -10.03 -2.00 -10.00
C SER A 141 -11.01 -1.39 -8.99
N LEU A 142 -10.54 -0.53 -8.10
CA LEU A 142 -11.38 0.16 -7.10
C LEU A 142 -12.28 1.20 -7.75
N GLY A 143 -11.75 1.98 -8.71
CA GLY A 143 -12.55 2.91 -9.49
C GLY A 143 -13.65 2.21 -10.30
N ALA A 144 -13.33 1.06 -10.92
CA ALA A 144 -14.29 0.23 -11.63
C ALA A 144 -15.36 -0.37 -10.70
N ALA A 145 -14.96 -0.88 -9.53
CA ALA A 145 -15.90 -1.45 -8.55
C ALA A 145 -16.84 -0.40 -7.96
N THR A 146 -16.34 0.79 -7.65
CA THR A 146 -17.11 1.90 -7.08
C THR A 146 -18.13 2.46 -8.08
N SER A 147 -17.71 2.64 -9.33
CA SER A 147 -18.62 3.11 -10.39
C SER A 147 -19.74 2.11 -10.68
N ALA A 148 -19.45 0.80 -10.70
CA ALA A 148 -20.46 -0.24 -10.85
C ALA A 148 -21.44 -0.31 -9.66
N GLY A 149 -20.95 -0.12 -8.42
CA GLY A 149 -21.77 -0.17 -7.20
C GLY A 149 -22.81 0.95 -7.07
N SER A 150 -22.62 2.07 -7.77
CA SER A 150 -23.55 3.21 -7.74
C SER A 150 -24.92 2.92 -8.36
N SER A 151 -25.04 1.87 -9.18
CA SER A 151 -26.27 1.56 -9.92
C SER A 151 -27.21 0.59 -9.19
N GLU A 152 -26.71 -0.26 -8.28
CA GLU A 152 -27.50 -1.21 -7.48
C GLU A 152 -26.57 -1.86 -6.44
N ALA A 153 -26.86 -1.68 -5.14
CA ALA A 153 -26.05 -2.22 -4.04
C ALA A 153 -26.19 -3.75 -3.93
N THR A 154 -25.43 -4.47 -4.75
CA THR A 154 -25.37 -5.94 -4.71
C THR A 154 -24.26 -6.42 -3.78
N ALA A 155 -24.46 -7.59 -3.15
CA ALA A 155 -23.43 -8.23 -2.32
C ALA A 155 -22.14 -8.51 -3.10
N ALA A 156 -22.24 -8.82 -4.40
CA ALA A 156 -21.08 -9.00 -5.27
C ALA A 156 -20.31 -7.68 -5.49
N GLY A 157 -21.02 -6.56 -5.64
CA GLY A 157 -20.41 -5.23 -5.72
C GLY A 157 -19.66 -4.87 -4.45
N ALA A 158 -20.26 -5.09 -3.28
CA ALA A 158 -19.62 -4.86 -1.98
C ALA A 158 -18.34 -5.70 -1.84
N ALA A 159 -18.40 -7.00 -2.17
CA ALA A 159 -17.25 -7.90 -2.15
C ALA A 159 -16.12 -7.42 -3.07
N ALA A 160 -16.45 -6.96 -4.29
CA ALA A 160 -15.48 -6.44 -5.24
C ALA A 160 -14.80 -5.15 -4.73
N VAL A 161 -15.56 -4.23 -4.11
CA VAL A 161 -15.02 -3.02 -3.49
C VAL A 161 -14.10 -3.37 -2.33
N THR A 162 -14.48 -4.28 -1.43
CA THR A 162 -13.64 -4.74 -0.32
C THR A 162 -12.31 -5.32 -0.82
N VAL A 163 -12.36 -6.16 -1.86
CA VAL A 163 -11.14 -6.70 -2.47
C VAL A 163 -10.32 -5.57 -3.10
N ALA A 164 -10.88 -4.71 -3.93
CA ALA A 164 -10.08 -3.67 -4.58
C ALA A 164 -9.44 -2.71 -3.55
N LEU A 165 -10.21 -2.28 -2.54
CA LEU A 165 -9.76 -1.39 -1.47
C LEU A 165 -8.61 -2.01 -0.66
N SER A 166 -8.74 -3.27 -0.23
CA SER A 166 -7.66 -3.95 0.51
C SER A 166 -6.35 -4.05 -0.30
N GLY A 167 -6.43 -4.15 -1.63
CA GLY A 167 -5.26 -4.11 -2.52
C GLY A 167 -4.61 -2.73 -2.55
N VAL A 168 -5.42 -1.68 -2.65
CA VAL A 168 -4.96 -0.28 -2.63
C VAL A 168 -4.28 0.05 -1.30
N VAL A 169 -4.94 -0.22 -0.17
CA VAL A 169 -4.38 0.03 1.18
C VAL A 169 -3.06 -0.70 1.36
N ALA A 170 -3.01 -1.99 1.00
CA ALA A 170 -1.77 -2.77 1.10
C ALA A 170 -0.63 -2.19 0.24
N ALA A 171 -0.93 -1.76 -0.99
CA ALA A 171 0.08 -1.20 -1.88
C ALA A 171 0.62 0.15 -1.36
N VAL A 172 -0.25 1.02 -0.83
CA VAL A 172 0.16 2.31 -0.25
C VAL A 172 1.00 2.09 1.01
N ARG A 173 0.61 1.18 1.92
CA ARG A 173 1.39 0.82 3.11
C ARG A 173 2.81 0.36 2.78
N VAL A 174 2.98 -0.44 1.72
CA VAL A 174 4.31 -0.86 1.26
C VAL A 174 5.08 0.32 0.66
N ALA A 175 4.41 1.22 -0.06
CA ALA A 175 5.04 2.44 -0.57
C ALA A 175 5.54 3.36 0.56
N VAL A 176 4.76 3.52 1.64
CA VAL A 176 5.16 4.24 2.87
C VAL A 176 6.42 3.61 3.43
N ALA A 177 6.43 2.29 3.64
CA ALA A 177 7.59 1.57 4.18
C ALA A 177 8.87 1.81 3.36
N VAL A 178 8.75 1.79 2.02
CA VAL A 178 9.85 2.12 1.11
C VAL A 178 10.34 3.56 1.32
N ALA A 179 9.42 4.52 1.39
CA ALA A 179 9.75 5.94 1.56
C ALA A 179 10.37 6.23 2.93
N GLU A 180 9.91 5.59 4.00
CA GLU A 180 10.49 5.74 5.34
C GLU A 180 11.90 5.13 5.43
N ARG A 181 12.14 3.99 4.78
CA ARG A 181 13.47 3.35 4.79
C ARG A 181 14.51 4.17 4.04
N ASN A 182 14.13 4.74 2.89
CA ASN A 182 15.06 5.47 2.04
C ASN A 182 14.41 6.70 1.39
N PRO A 183 14.09 7.75 2.17
CA PRO A 183 13.41 8.93 1.63
C PRO A 183 14.28 9.64 0.58
N GLY A 184 15.60 9.66 0.78
CA GLY A 184 16.58 10.20 -0.17
C GLY A 184 16.54 9.48 -1.53
N GLY A 185 16.54 8.15 -1.54
CA GLY A 185 16.45 7.36 -2.77
C GLY A 185 15.11 7.51 -3.49
N VAL A 186 14.00 7.63 -2.75
CA VAL A 186 12.68 7.88 -3.34
C VAL A 186 12.55 9.33 -3.84
N ALA A 187 13.14 10.32 -3.17
CA ALA A 187 12.98 11.71 -3.54
C ALA A 187 13.98 12.19 -4.61
N THR A 188 15.21 11.65 -4.61
CA THR A 188 16.33 12.10 -5.45
C THR A 188 16.76 11.06 -6.50
N GLY A 189 16.17 9.85 -6.46
CA GLY A 189 16.58 8.71 -7.27
C GLY A 189 16.67 9.03 -8.76
N PRO A 190 17.68 8.48 -9.48
CA PRO A 190 18.00 8.85 -10.87
C PRO A 190 17.01 8.28 -11.91
N GLY A 191 15.72 8.12 -11.59
CA GLY A 191 14.79 7.49 -12.51
C GLY A 191 13.33 7.81 -12.27
N GLU A 192 12.52 7.45 -13.27
CA GLU A 192 11.08 7.65 -13.28
C GLU A 192 10.37 6.85 -12.18
N ALA A 193 10.96 5.75 -11.70
CA ALA A 193 10.35 4.86 -10.71
C ALA A 193 9.87 5.57 -9.42
N ALA A 194 10.62 6.58 -8.95
CA ALA A 194 10.24 7.42 -7.82
C ALA A 194 8.97 8.24 -8.10
N VAL A 195 8.93 8.89 -9.27
CA VAL A 195 7.77 9.66 -9.74
C VAL A 195 6.58 8.75 -9.99
N GLU A 196 6.81 7.56 -10.54
CA GLU A 196 5.79 6.56 -10.78
C GLU A 196 5.19 6.02 -9.48
N LEU A 197 6.01 5.82 -8.45
CA LEU A 197 5.56 5.40 -7.12
C LEU A 197 4.69 6.49 -6.48
N ALA A 198 5.14 7.74 -6.48
CA ALA A 198 4.34 8.87 -5.99
C ALA A 198 3.03 9.04 -6.78
N SER A 199 3.08 8.88 -8.11
CA SER A 199 1.89 8.93 -8.96
C SER A 199 0.92 7.78 -8.69
N MET A 200 1.44 6.59 -8.36
CA MET A 200 0.62 5.45 -7.92
C MET A 200 -0.09 5.77 -6.61
N VAL A 201 0.59 6.36 -5.63
CA VAL A 201 -0.03 6.79 -4.35
C VAL A 201 -1.10 7.86 -4.59
N VAL A 202 -0.85 8.86 -5.46
CA VAL A 202 -1.88 9.85 -5.84
C VAL A 202 -3.08 9.17 -6.50
N ALA A 203 -2.86 8.22 -7.40
CA ALA A 203 -3.93 7.47 -8.07
C ALA A 203 -4.75 6.63 -7.06
N ALA A 204 -4.10 6.05 -6.05
CA ALA A 204 -4.76 5.35 -4.95
C ALA A 204 -5.71 6.28 -4.19
N VAL A 205 -5.25 7.46 -3.76
CA VAL A 205 -6.11 8.46 -3.08
C VAL A 205 -7.25 8.91 -3.99
N ALA A 206 -6.99 9.14 -5.27
CA ALA A 206 -8.01 9.55 -6.23
C ALA A 206 -9.09 8.46 -6.46
N ALA A 207 -8.72 7.19 -6.38
CA ALA A 207 -9.67 6.07 -6.49
C ALA A 207 -10.52 5.89 -5.22
N SER A 208 -10.13 6.50 -4.09
CA SER A 208 -10.78 6.35 -2.79
C SER A 208 -10.84 7.65 -1.99
N PRO A 209 -11.47 8.73 -2.52
CA PRO A 209 -11.36 10.08 -1.96
C PRO A 209 -11.92 10.23 -0.53
N SER A 210 -12.84 9.34 -0.12
CA SER A 210 -13.45 9.33 1.22
C SER A 210 -12.87 8.27 2.15
N ARG A 211 -11.81 7.55 1.75
CA ARG A 211 -11.22 6.48 2.56
C ARG A 211 -10.01 7.01 3.33
N ARG A 212 -10.22 7.39 4.59
CA ARG A 212 -9.14 7.89 5.48
C ARG A 212 -7.97 6.93 5.56
N GLU A 213 -8.20 5.62 5.62
CA GLU A 213 -7.13 4.62 5.69
C GLU A 213 -6.14 4.72 4.51
N VAL A 214 -6.59 5.08 3.30
CA VAL A 214 -5.70 5.28 2.15
C VAL A 214 -5.05 6.67 2.21
N THR A 215 -5.83 7.70 2.53
CA THR A 215 -5.35 9.08 2.58
C THR A 215 -4.33 9.31 3.71
N GLY A 216 -4.52 8.71 4.88
CA GLY A 216 -3.61 8.79 6.02
C GLY A 216 -2.25 8.17 5.69
N GLU A 217 -2.24 6.95 5.14
CA GLU A 217 -1.01 6.29 4.69
C GLU A 217 -0.34 7.10 3.56
N ALA A 218 -1.12 7.67 2.63
CA ALA A 218 -0.58 8.56 1.62
C ALA A 218 0.05 9.82 2.24
N CYS A 219 -0.52 10.38 3.31
CA CYS A 219 0.09 11.49 4.03
C CYS A 219 1.47 11.10 4.56
N ASP A 220 1.58 9.96 5.22
CA ASP A 220 2.84 9.46 5.78
C ASP A 220 3.91 9.25 4.68
N PHE A 221 3.51 8.74 3.51
CA PHE A 221 4.39 8.63 2.34
C PHE A 221 4.95 10.00 1.91
N PHE A 222 4.09 11.01 1.77
CA PHE A 222 4.53 12.34 1.32
C PHE A 222 5.30 13.10 2.41
N LEU A 223 4.99 12.87 3.70
CA LEU A 223 5.76 13.39 4.82
C LEU A 223 7.16 12.78 4.86
N ALA A 224 7.29 11.47 4.60
CA ALA A 224 8.60 10.82 4.48
C ALA A 224 9.44 11.44 3.36
N ILE A 225 8.85 11.66 2.17
CA ILE A 225 9.53 12.39 1.07
C ILE A 225 9.86 13.84 1.47
N ASN A 226 9.01 14.47 2.28
CA ASN A 226 9.21 15.84 2.71
C ASN A 226 10.43 16.06 3.60
N SER A 227 10.97 14.99 4.20
CA SER A 227 12.24 15.03 4.94
C SER A 227 13.46 15.39 4.08
N VAL A 228 13.38 15.23 2.76
CA VAL A 228 14.45 15.58 1.81
C VAL A 228 14.29 17.04 1.37
N PRO A 229 15.35 17.88 1.34
CA PRO A 229 15.23 19.26 0.86
C PRO A 229 14.69 19.36 -0.58
N SER A 230 13.77 20.29 -0.84
CA SER A 230 13.13 20.42 -2.17
C SER A 230 14.11 20.68 -3.32
N ALA A 231 15.25 21.30 -3.04
CA ALA A 231 16.31 21.55 -4.03
C ALA A 231 17.01 20.26 -4.49
N GLU A 232 16.94 19.18 -3.71
CA GLU A 232 17.56 17.89 -4.02
C GLU A 232 16.57 16.92 -4.69
N ARG A 233 15.26 17.19 -4.58
CA ARG A 233 14.22 16.30 -5.10
C ARG A 233 14.11 16.36 -6.61
N HIS A 234 13.59 15.29 -7.18
CA HIS A 234 13.15 15.28 -8.56
C HIS A 234 12.09 16.39 -8.80
N PRO A 235 12.20 17.22 -9.86
CA PRO A 235 11.29 18.37 -10.07
C PRO A 235 9.80 18.00 -10.12
N ALA A 236 9.46 16.81 -10.62
CA ALA A 236 8.08 16.32 -10.65
C ALA A 236 7.51 16.01 -9.25
N LEU A 237 8.36 15.73 -8.25
CA LEU A 237 7.97 15.46 -6.87
C LEU A 237 7.86 16.73 -6.00
N CYS A 238 8.02 17.91 -6.62
CA CYS A 238 7.87 19.21 -5.96
C CYS A 238 6.45 19.76 -6.22
N ALA A 239 6.34 21.02 -6.62
CA ALA A 239 5.06 21.70 -6.83
C ALA A 239 4.05 20.95 -7.74
N PRO A 240 4.43 20.26 -8.84
CA PRO A 240 3.47 19.54 -9.67
C PRO A 240 2.72 18.44 -8.92
N LEU A 241 3.44 17.62 -8.15
CA LEU A 241 2.86 16.55 -7.35
C LEU A 241 1.91 17.09 -6.28
N PHE A 242 2.34 18.11 -5.52
CA PHE A 242 1.51 18.69 -4.46
C PHE A 242 0.30 19.46 -5.02
N GLY A 243 0.42 20.04 -6.21
CA GLY A 243 -0.73 20.62 -6.93
C GLY A 243 -1.79 19.57 -7.28
N ALA A 244 -1.38 18.36 -7.67
CA ALA A 244 -2.30 17.25 -7.95
C ALA A 244 -2.91 16.66 -6.67
N LEU A 245 -2.14 16.59 -5.57
CA LEU A 245 -2.59 16.03 -4.30
C LEU A 245 -3.56 16.94 -3.53
N LEU A 246 -3.41 18.27 -3.64
CA LEU A 246 -4.18 19.25 -2.87
C LEU A 246 -5.70 19.08 -2.95
N PRO A 247 -6.33 18.99 -4.14
CA PRO A 247 -7.78 18.79 -4.22
C PRO A 247 -8.22 17.44 -3.64
N LEU A 248 -7.38 16.41 -3.70
CA LEU A 248 -7.67 15.09 -3.14
C LEU A 248 -7.64 15.12 -1.61
N LEU A 249 -6.61 15.72 -1.02
CA LEU A 249 -6.50 15.86 0.42
C LEU A 249 -7.61 16.75 0.99
N ALA A 250 -7.98 17.82 0.27
CA ALA A 250 -9.12 18.66 0.64
C ALA A 250 -10.45 17.86 0.70
N GLY A 251 -10.64 16.93 -0.23
CA GLY A 251 -11.75 15.98 -0.18
C GLY A 251 -11.64 14.99 0.99
N GLY A 252 -10.43 14.48 1.23
CA GLY A 252 -10.16 13.51 2.29
C GLY A 252 -10.26 14.05 3.72
N VAL A 253 -10.17 15.37 3.93
CA VAL A 253 -10.40 16.02 5.25
C VAL A 253 -11.82 16.57 5.43
N ALA A 254 -12.65 16.50 4.39
CA ALA A 254 -14.04 16.91 4.47
C ALA A 254 -14.87 15.81 5.16
N TYR A 255 -15.89 16.20 5.91
CA TYR A 255 -16.83 15.23 6.47
C TYR A 255 -17.48 14.39 5.36
N PRO A 256 -17.78 13.10 5.61
CA PRO A 256 -18.48 12.25 4.66
C PRO A 256 -19.78 12.89 4.14
N ALA A 257 -20.15 12.54 2.91
CA ALA A 257 -21.38 13.04 2.31
C ALA A 257 -22.59 12.55 3.12
N GLY A 258 -23.32 13.49 3.73
CA GLY A 258 -24.46 13.17 4.57
C GLY A 258 -24.14 12.95 6.05
N PHE A 259 -22.91 13.26 6.49
CA PHE A 259 -22.55 13.27 7.91
C PHE A 259 -23.51 14.15 8.72
N ARG A 260 -24.15 13.57 9.74
CA ARG A 260 -25.08 14.26 10.66
C ARG A 260 -24.56 14.34 12.09
N GLY A 261 -23.62 13.48 12.46
CA GLY A 261 -23.02 13.35 13.78
C GLY A 261 -22.27 12.03 13.91
N TRP A 262 -21.40 11.93 14.91
CA TRP A 262 -20.57 10.74 15.16
C TRP A 262 -21.38 9.54 15.65
N GLU A 263 -22.58 9.76 16.18
CA GLU A 263 -23.47 8.69 16.63
C GLU A 263 -24.07 7.88 15.47
N GLU A 264 -24.14 8.47 14.27
CA GLU A 264 -24.68 7.83 13.06
C GLU A 264 -23.58 7.27 12.13
N GLU A 265 -22.34 7.68 12.35
CA GLU A 265 -21.20 7.24 11.54
C GLU A 265 -20.69 5.89 12.05
N VAL A 266 -20.75 4.86 11.20
CA VAL A 266 -20.41 3.47 11.59
C VAL A 266 -19.03 3.07 11.07
N GLU A 267 -18.57 3.69 9.99
CA GLU A 267 -17.31 3.32 9.34
C GLU A 267 -16.10 4.04 9.94
N GLU A 268 -16.31 5.18 10.57
CA GLU A 268 -15.24 6.08 11.01
C GLU A 268 -15.32 6.39 12.51
N ASP A 269 -14.17 6.26 13.17
CA ASP A 269 -13.97 6.60 14.56
C ASP A 269 -13.65 8.10 14.71
N GLU A 270 -14.37 8.80 15.60
CA GLU A 270 -14.25 10.25 15.80
C GLU A 270 -12.81 10.65 16.18
N GLU A 271 -12.20 9.90 17.11
CA GLU A 271 -10.85 10.20 17.61
C GLU A 271 -9.81 9.98 16.50
N ALA A 272 -9.91 8.87 15.78
CA ALA A 272 -9.04 8.59 14.64
C ALA A 272 -9.17 9.64 13.53
N TRP A 273 -10.39 10.14 13.25
CA TRP A 273 -10.61 11.21 12.29
C TRP A 273 -10.04 12.55 12.76
N ALA A 274 -10.24 12.89 14.03
CA ALA A 274 -9.69 14.10 14.62
C ALA A 274 -8.14 14.09 14.56
N MET A 275 -7.50 12.97 14.95
CA MET A 275 -6.05 12.82 14.85
C MET A 275 -5.55 12.97 13.41
N PHE A 276 -6.22 12.31 12.45
CA PHE A 276 -5.85 12.44 11.04
C PHE A 276 -5.89 13.89 10.55
N ARG A 277 -6.96 14.63 10.85
CA ARG A 277 -7.12 16.02 10.39
C ARG A 277 -6.17 16.98 11.08
N GLU A 278 -6.04 16.87 12.40
CA GLU A 278 -5.32 17.84 13.21
C GLU A 278 -3.81 17.61 13.21
N GLN A 279 -3.36 16.37 12.99
CA GLN A 279 -1.94 16.03 12.99
C GLN A 279 -1.44 15.76 11.56
N GLN A 280 -1.84 14.64 10.96
CA GLN A 280 -1.26 14.18 9.70
C GLN A 280 -1.56 15.11 8.52
N ALA A 281 -2.84 15.42 8.29
CA ALA A 281 -3.26 16.23 7.16
C ALA A 281 -2.82 17.70 7.32
N ALA A 282 -2.88 18.25 8.54
CA ALA A 282 -2.42 19.61 8.82
C ALA A 282 -0.91 19.77 8.55
N GLU A 283 -0.08 18.82 9.03
CA GLU A 283 1.36 18.82 8.80
C GLU A 283 1.69 18.73 7.30
N LEU A 284 0.99 17.86 6.55
CA LEU A 284 1.19 17.78 5.11
C LEU A 284 0.76 19.06 4.38
N LEU A 285 -0.38 19.65 4.75
CA LEU A 285 -0.86 20.90 4.14
C LEU A 285 0.10 22.07 4.37
N GLU A 286 0.72 22.16 5.55
CA GLU A 286 1.75 23.16 5.84
C GLU A 286 2.97 22.98 4.91
N ASN A 287 3.44 21.74 4.76
CA ASN A 287 4.51 21.41 3.83
C ASN A 287 4.15 21.76 2.38
N MET A 288 2.94 21.41 1.94
CA MET A 288 2.43 21.71 0.59
C MET A 288 2.39 23.22 0.32
N TYR A 289 1.93 24.01 1.29
CA TYR A 289 1.92 25.47 1.19
C TYR A 289 3.34 26.03 1.01
N GLY A 290 4.32 25.53 1.76
CA GLY A 290 5.73 25.88 1.61
C GLY A 290 6.26 25.62 0.20
N GLN A 291 5.96 24.44 -0.37
CA GLN A 291 6.39 24.04 -1.71
C GLN A 291 5.73 24.91 -2.80
N CYS A 292 4.41 25.07 -2.74
CA CYS A 292 3.65 25.83 -3.74
C CYS A 292 3.99 27.32 -3.71
N ARG A 293 4.17 27.91 -2.52
CA ARG A 293 4.58 29.30 -2.38
C ARG A 293 5.95 29.56 -3.01
N THR A 294 6.90 28.66 -2.78
CA THR A 294 8.26 28.80 -3.33
C THR A 294 8.24 28.74 -4.85
N ALA A 295 7.45 27.83 -5.43
CA ALA A 295 7.28 27.74 -6.88
C ALA A 295 6.60 28.99 -7.47
N LEU A 296 5.57 29.54 -6.81
CA LEU A 296 4.92 30.78 -7.25
C LEU A 296 5.90 31.96 -7.23
N VAL A 297 6.71 32.11 -6.18
CA VAL A 297 7.71 33.19 -6.08
C VAL A 297 8.79 33.04 -7.16
N ALA A 298 9.20 31.82 -7.50
CA ALA A 298 10.19 31.58 -8.56
C ALA A 298 9.69 31.93 -9.97
N GLN A 299 8.38 32.08 -10.16
CA GLN A 299 7.76 32.47 -11.44
C GLN A 299 7.57 33.99 -11.59
N LEU A 300 7.70 34.75 -10.51
CA LEU A 300 7.55 36.21 -10.48
C LEU A 300 8.90 36.91 -10.71
#